data_AF-A0A447U9K2-F1
#
_entry.id   AF-A0A447U9K2-F1
#
_cell.length_a   1.000
_cell.length_b   1.000
_cell.length_c   1.000
_cell.angle_alpha   90.00
_cell.angle_beta   90.00
_cell.angle_gamma   90.00
#
_symmetry.space_group_name_H-M   'P 1'
#
loop_
_entity.id
_entity.type
_entity.pdbx_description
1 polymer ?
#
loop_
_entity_poly.entity_id
_entity_poly.type
_entity_poly.pdbx_seq_one_letter_code
_entity_poly.pdbx_strand_id
1 'polypeptide(L)' 'MQRWLNEWIMNYVDADPVNSSQETKARRPLAAAEVVVEEVEGNPGYYDAKFFLRPHFQLEGLTGSLRLVTKLPSVKQGNA' A
#
# COMPACT_ATOMS: atom_id res chain seq x y z
N MET A 1 -13.61 -18.76 -10.30
CA MET A 1 -12.22 -18.54 -9.83
C MET A 1 -11.95 -17.08 -9.46
N GLN A 2 -12.17 -16.13 -10.37
CA GLN A 2 -12.02 -14.68 -10.16
C GLN A 2 -12.49 -14.17 -8.78
N ARG A 3 -13.77 -14.40 -8.46
CA ARG A 3 -14.37 -13.97 -7.19
C ARG A 3 -13.66 -14.57 -5.97
N TRP A 4 -13.40 -15.87 -6.00
CA TRP A 4 -12.75 -16.57 -4.90
C TRP A 4 -11.34 -16.05 -4.64
N LEU A 5 -10.54 -15.82 -5.70
CA LEU A 5 -9.20 -15.25 -5.55
C LEU A 5 -9.22 -13.82 -5.01
N ASN A 6 -10.17 -13.00 -5.46
CA ASN A 6 -10.36 -11.66 -4.92
C ASN A 6 -10.77 -11.70 -3.44
N GLU A 7 -11.72 -12.55 -3.05
CA GLU A 7 -12.11 -12.72 -1.64
C GLU A 7 -10.95 -13.24 -0.79
N TRP A 8 -10.14 -14.16 -1.34
CA TRP A 8 -8.96 -14.69 -0.66
C TRP A 8 -7.89 -13.62 -0.44
N ILE A 9 -7.51 -12.85 -1.48
CA ILE A 9 -6.42 -11.86 -1.36
C ILE A 9 -6.78 -10.71 -0.42
N MET A 10 -8.07 -10.37 -0.32
CA MET A 10 -8.56 -9.32 0.56
C MET A 10 -8.32 -9.62 2.05
N ASN A 11 -8.07 -10.88 2.44
CA ASN A 11 -7.67 -11.22 3.82
C ASN A 11 -6.32 -10.62 4.21
N TYR A 12 -5.49 -10.27 3.22
CA TYR A 12 -4.15 -9.69 3.40
C TYR A 12 -4.11 -8.19 3.14
N VAL A 13 -5.24 -7.59 2.79
CA VAL A 13 -5.39 -6.15 2.55
C VAL A 13 -5.84 -5.44 3.83
N ASP A 14 -5.09 -4.40 4.20
CA ASP A 14 -5.44 -3.49 5.28
C ASP A 14 -6.59 -2.57 4.83
N ALA A 15 -7.65 -2.50 5.63
CA ALA A 15 -8.83 -1.69 5.30
C ALA A 15 -8.60 -0.18 5.51
N ASP A 16 -7.64 0.18 6.37
CA ASP A 16 -7.24 1.58 6.59
C ASP A 16 -5.70 1.70 6.63
N PRO A 17 -5.04 1.61 5.46
CA PRO A 17 -3.58 1.62 5.38
C PRO A 17 -2.95 2.94 5.85
N VAL A 18 -3.72 4.03 5.93
CA VAL A 18 -3.21 5.35 6.38
C VAL A 18 -3.10 5.38 7.89
N ASN A 19 -4.13 4.91 8.61
CA ASN A 19 -4.20 5.04 10.07
C ASN A 19 -3.85 3.77 10.85
N SER A 20 -3.76 2.61 10.18
CA SER A 20 -3.47 1.33 10.83
C SER A 20 -2.12 1.29 11.54
N SER A 21 -2.11 0.58 12.68
CA SER A 21 -0.90 0.34 13.48
C SER A 21 0.15 -0.47 12.73
N GLN A 22 1.41 -0.39 13.16
CA GLN A 22 2.50 -1.20 12.58
C GLN A 22 2.25 -2.70 12.72
N GLU A 23 1.64 -3.14 13.83
CA GLU A 23 1.27 -4.54 14.02
C GLU A 23 0.21 -4.98 13.00
N THR A 24 -0.81 -4.15 12.76
CA THR A 24 -1.84 -4.41 11.74
C THR A 24 -1.24 -4.49 10.35
N LYS A 25 -0.36 -3.53 10.00
CA LYS A 25 0.34 -3.48 8.71
C LYS A 25 1.26 -4.69 8.50
N ALA A 26 1.90 -5.19 9.56
CA ALA A 26 2.71 -6.41 9.49
C ALA A 26 1.85 -7.67 9.25
N ARG A 27 0.67 -7.75 9.88
CA ARG A 27 -0.28 -8.86 9.68
C ARG A 27 -0.99 -8.79 8.33
N ARG A 28 -1.22 -7.59 7.80
CA ARG A 28 -1.88 -7.32 6.51
C ARG A 28 -0.99 -6.42 5.65
N PRO A 29 -0.02 -7.00 4.91
CA PRO A 29 1.06 -6.26 4.28
C PRO A 29 0.65 -5.45 3.05
N LEU A 30 -0.58 -5.65 2.54
CA LEU A 30 -1.06 -5.00 1.34
C LEU A 30 -1.96 -3.81 1.69
N ALA A 31 -1.70 -2.66 1.07
CA ALA A 31 -2.60 -1.51 1.11
C ALA A 31 -3.73 -1.62 0.07
N ALA A 32 -3.53 -2.36 -1.01
CA ALA A 32 -4.55 -2.74 -1.98
C ALA A 32 -4.11 -3.98 -2.76
N ALA A 33 -5.08 -4.73 -3.29
CA ALA A 33 -4.83 -5.85 -4.18
C ALA A 33 -5.98 -6.02 -5.18
N GLU A 34 -5.68 -6.54 -6.35
CA GLU A 34 -6.65 -6.92 -7.37
C GLU A 34 -6.16 -8.19 -8.07
N VAL A 35 -7.10 -9.10 -8.38
CA VAL A 35 -6.82 -10.30 -9.17
C VAL A 35 -7.68 -10.32 -10.41
N VAL A 36 -7.05 -10.55 -11.55
CA VAL A 36 -7.71 -10.73 -12.85
C VAL A 36 -7.47 -12.16 -13.32
N VAL A 37 -8.53 -12.91 -13.52
CA VAL A 37 -8.51 -14.27 -14.04
C VAL A 37 -9.08 -14.28 -15.45
N GLU A 38 -8.29 -14.80 -16.38
CA GLU A 38 -8.63 -14.92 -17.80
C GLU A 38 -8.65 -16.39 -18.20
N GLU A 39 -9.56 -16.76 -19.09
CA GLU A 39 -9.60 -18.10 -19.68
C GLU A 39 -8.52 -18.25 -20.75
N VAL A 40 -7.89 -19.43 -20.80
CA VAL A 40 -6.92 -19.74 -21.84
C VAL A 40 -7.66 -20.26 -23.08
N GLU A 41 -7.65 -19.46 -24.14
CA GLU A 41 -8.28 -19.83 -25.41
C GLU A 41 -7.71 -21.15 -25.95
N GLY A 42 -8.59 -22.06 -26.37
CA GLY A 42 -8.21 -23.37 -26.89
C GLY A 42 -7.93 -24.44 -25.83
N ASN A 43 -7.94 -24.10 -24.52
CA ASN A 43 -7.78 -25.05 -23.42
C ASN A 43 -8.88 -24.88 -22.35
N PRO A 44 -10.09 -25.44 -22.58
CA PRO A 44 -11.17 -25.38 -21.61
C PRO A 44 -10.75 -25.93 -20.24
N GLY A 45 -11.02 -25.15 -19.18
CA GLY A 45 -10.66 -25.49 -17.81
C GLY A 45 -9.30 -24.96 -17.35
N TYR A 46 -8.51 -24.36 -18.24
CA TYR A 46 -7.28 -23.64 -17.89
C TYR A 46 -7.56 -22.14 -17.78
N TYR A 47 -6.96 -21.51 -16.77
CA TYR A 47 -7.11 -20.09 -16.47
C TYR A 47 -5.76 -19.49 -16.09
N ASP A 48 -5.49 -18.28 -16.58
CA ASP A 48 -4.36 -17.45 -16.15
C ASP A 48 -4.84 -16.46 -15.09
N ALA A 49 -4.03 -16.26 -14.05
CA ALA A 49 -4.32 -15.29 -12.98
C ALA A 49 -3.22 -14.24 -12.89
N LYS A 50 -3.60 -12.97 -13.02
CA LYS A 50 -2.74 -11.78 -12.87
C LYS A 50 -3.04 -11.13 -11.52
N PHE A 51 -2.02 -10.98 -10.68
CA PHE A 51 -2.13 -10.36 -9.36
C PHE A 51 -1.49 -8.98 -9.38
N PHE A 52 -2.28 -7.95 -9.05
CA PHE A 52 -1.82 -6.59 -8.84
C PHE A 52 -1.78 -6.32 -7.35
N LEU A 53 -0.57 -6.15 -6.79
CA LEU A 53 -0.36 -6.01 -5.36
C LEU A 53 0.26 -4.65 -5.04
N ARG A 54 -0.34 -3.91 -4.11
CA ARG A 54 0.19 -2.64 -3.60
C ARG A 54 0.60 -2.81 -2.14
N PRO A 55 1.90 -2.88 -1.81
CA PRO A 55 2.36 -3.00 -0.43
C PRO A 55 2.23 -1.68 0.33
N HIS A 56 2.36 -1.75 1.66
CA HIS A 56 2.60 -0.54 2.47
C HIS A 56 3.97 0.05 2.13
N PHE A 57 4.06 1.37 1.98
CA PHE A 57 5.34 2.05 1.87
C PHE A 57 6.03 2.05 3.23
N GLN A 58 7.20 1.41 3.29
CA GLN A 58 8.05 1.46 4.47
C GLN A 58 9.01 2.65 4.34
N LEU A 59 9.30 3.32 5.45
CA LEU A 59 10.30 4.38 5.47
C LEU A 59 11.69 3.72 5.31
N GLU A 60 12.29 3.83 4.13
CA GLU A 60 13.63 3.26 3.87
C GLU A 60 14.75 4.19 4.33
N GLY A 61 14.54 5.50 4.25
CA GLY A 61 15.53 6.49 4.67
C GLY A 61 14.96 7.89 4.77
N LEU A 62 15.43 8.65 5.76
CA LEU A 62 15.12 10.06 5.94
C LEU A 62 16.42 10.85 5.83
N THR A 63 16.51 11.75 4.85
CA THR A 63 17.61 12.72 4.79
C THR A 63 17.18 13.97 5.56
N GLY A 64 17.72 14.15 6.76
CA GLY A 64 17.50 15.35 7.57
C GLY A 64 18.62 16.38 7.36
N SER A 65 18.25 17.65 7.23
CA SER A 65 19.22 18.76 7.30
C SER A 65 19.01 19.55 8.60
N LEU A 66 20.02 19.56 9.47
CA LEU A 66 20.05 20.40 10.65
C LEU A 66 20.59 21.78 10.25
N ARG A 67 19.88 22.85 10.63
CA ARG A 67 20.30 24.23 10.37
C ARG A 67 20.25 25.01 11.68
N LEU A 68 21.35 25.67 12.02
CA LEU A 68 21.36 26.64 13.10
C LEU A 68 20.76 27.95 12.57
N VAL A 69 19.71 28.43 13.22
CA VAL A 69 19.03 29.68 12.86
C VAL A 69 18.78 30.49 14.12
N THR A 70 18.91 31.80 14.04
CA THR A 70 18.65 32.72 15.16
C THR A 70 17.15 32.94 15.40
N LYS A 71 16.30 32.66 14.39
CA LYS A 71 14.84 32.70 14.50
C LYS A 71 14.24 31.56 13.68
N LEU A 72 13.29 30.83 14.26
CA LEU A 72 12.61 29.72 13.60
C LEU A 72 11.78 30.22 12.39
N PRO A 73 11.94 29.61 11.19
CA PRO A 73 11.21 30.02 9.99
C PRO A 73 9.70 29.92 10.11
N SER A 74 9.19 28.92 10.84
CA SER A 74 7.75 28.68 11.06
C SER A 74 7.04 29.83 11.79
N VAL A 75 7.78 30.60 12.61
CA VAL A 75 7.24 31.73 13.38
C VAL A 75 7.13 33.01 12.53
N LYS A 76 7.76 33.07 11.35
CA LYS A 76 7.79 34.28 10.50
C LYS A 76 6.57 34.41 9.56
N GLN A 77 5.71 33.40 9.44
CA GLN A 77 4.48 33.51 8.62
C GLN A 77 3.30 34.18 9.34
N GLY A 78 3.51 34.79 10.52
CA GLY A 78 2.55 35.68 11.16
C GLY A 78 3.03 37.12 11.09
N ASN A 79 2.31 37.95 10.33
CA ASN A 79 2.36 39.41 10.27
C ASN A 79 3.52 40.01 9.45
N ALA A 80 3.24 40.20 8.16
CA ALA A 80 3.64 41.41 7.44
C ALA A 80 2.64 42.53 7.75
#